data_AF-A0A1T5B5B7-F1
#
_entry.id   AF-A0A1T5B5B7-F1
#
_cell.length_a   1.000
_cell.length_b   1.000
_cell.length_c   1.000
_cell.angle_alpha   90.00
_cell.angle_beta   90.00
_cell.angle_gamma   90.00
#
_symmetry.space_group_name_H-M   'P 1'
#
loop_
_entity.id
_entity.type
_entity.pdbx_description
1 polymer ?
#
loop_
_entity_poly.entity_id
_entity_poly.type
_entity_poly.pdbx_seq_one_letter_code
_entity_poly.pdbx_strand_id
1 'polypeptide(L)'
;MATHVRLKLLVASLGIAATSVASAATEQALRAQSLGAVPANQLATKLGLSADNGFVAQASLPTVKGTQTVRMQQTFKGVPVYGRSIAVEQDTQGNALVANGAVTSDLQVDIASVTPRLDGTRAVALLSKQAPSLAGVATVKPENVKADLYIYPGDGAPARLVYLTSFFSGGDHPTRPTALIDANTGEIIEQWEGLTYAEIDATGPGGNQKTGQYTWGAGGKPALRVTQSGTTCTAQNAYVKSYNMKKATSGSGTLWSFTCSAGSSGDAVNGAYGPINDAHHFGGVVHDMYTSYTGAAPLNQVLIMKVHYGSSYENAFWDGSSMTFGDGASTFYPLVALDVTSHEISHGYTEQHSNLAYSGQSGGMNEAYSDIAGEAAEYYDRGSNDFLVGADIVKTSAGIGNALRYMCTPSQDGGSIDNASDYYSGLDVHYSSGVYNKAFCLLAKTSGWDTVKAFKVFARANALYWTASSTFNSGACGVASAATDLGYSATDVATAFTGVGVSCSTGGGGGTGGTALQNGVAKTGLAGSSGTELSYTVVVAAGAKNLSIVTSGGTGDADLYVKFGSAPTTSSYNCRPYVSGNNETCTFATTQAGTYYVKVRGYSTFSGVSLKATWTP
;
A
#
# COMPACT_ATOMS: atom_id res chain seq x y z
N MET A 1 79.71 35.66 14.38
CA MET A 1 78.76 36.15 13.36
C MET A 1 77.99 34.94 12.85
N ALA A 2 77.01 34.40 13.58
CA ALA A 2 75.63 34.89 13.76
C ALA A 2 74.78 34.82 12.48
N THR A 3 74.18 33.64 12.22
CA THR A 3 72.74 33.47 11.92
C THR A 3 72.41 31.97 11.87
N HIS A 4 71.67 31.50 12.88
CA HIS A 4 71.04 30.18 12.90
C HIS A 4 69.69 30.25 12.21
N VAL A 5 69.47 29.46 11.16
CA VAL A 5 68.14 29.16 10.63
C VAL A 5 67.79 27.72 11.03
N ARG A 6 66.88 27.58 12.01
CA ARG A 6 66.24 26.31 12.36
C ARG A 6 64.87 26.26 11.68
N LEU A 7 64.71 25.26 10.81
CA LEU A 7 63.47 24.88 10.14
C LEU A 7 62.49 24.33 11.20
N LYS A 8 61.34 24.99 11.40
CA LYS A 8 60.25 24.50 12.26
C LYS A 8 59.23 23.74 11.40
N LEU A 9 59.06 22.46 11.72
CA LEU A 9 57.91 21.63 11.35
C LEU A 9 56.61 22.32 11.81
N LEU A 10 55.66 22.54 10.89
CA LEU A 10 54.27 22.84 11.23
C LEU A 10 53.48 21.53 11.15
N VAL A 11 53.00 21.05 12.29
CA VAL A 11 52.03 19.96 12.39
C VAL A 11 50.64 20.57 12.12
N ALA A 12 50.02 20.21 10.99
CA ALA A 12 48.63 20.54 10.71
C ALA A 12 47.73 19.45 11.31
N SER A 13 47.13 19.74 12.45
CA SER A 13 46.02 18.98 13.02
C SER A 13 44.75 19.22 12.20
N LEU A 14 44.38 18.26 11.34
CA LEU A 14 43.03 18.21 10.77
C LEU A 14 42.07 17.72 11.86
N GLY A 15 41.31 18.64 12.45
CA GLY A 15 40.13 18.31 13.24
C GLY A 15 39.07 17.72 12.32
N ILE A 16 38.73 16.45 12.52
CA ILE A 16 37.55 15.84 11.92
C ILE A 16 36.34 16.39 12.68
N ALA A 17 35.67 17.38 12.08
CA ALA A 17 34.34 17.76 12.51
C ALA A 17 33.40 16.61 12.14
N ALA A 18 32.96 15.84 13.14
CA ALA A 18 31.84 14.94 12.98
C ALA A 18 30.58 15.78 12.76
N THR A 19 30.14 15.90 11.52
CA THR A 19 28.81 16.42 11.20
C THR A 19 27.78 15.42 11.70
N SER A 20 27.16 15.71 12.84
CA SER A 20 25.95 15.04 13.29
C SER A 20 24.87 15.31 12.24
N VAL A 21 24.53 14.30 11.44
CA VAL A 21 23.32 14.32 10.63
C VAL A 21 22.15 14.36 11.62
N ALA A 22 21.48 15.50 11.71
CA ALA A 22 20.26 15.63 12.49
C ALA A 22 19.19 14.77 11.80
N SER A 23 18.81 13.66 12.43
CA SER A 23 17.65 12.87 12.02
C SER A 23 16.39 13.57 12.52
N ALA A 24 15.36 13.65 11.67
CA ALA A 24 14.03 14.13 12.06
C ALA A 24 13.45 13.30 13.22
N ALA A 25 12.37 13.80 13.83
CA ALA A 25 11.64 13.08 14.86
C ALA A 25 11.37 11.63 14.44
N THR A 26 11.70 10.66 15.31
CA THR A 26 11.67 9.24 14.98
C THR A 26 10.74 8.49 15.93
N GLU A 27 9.86 7.65 15.39
CA GLU A 27 9.03 6.78 16.22
C GLU A 27 9.85 5.62 16.82
N GLN A 28 9.66 5.40 18.11
CA GLN A 28 10.22 4.28 18.85
C GLN A 28 9.09 3.43 19.43
N ALA A 29 8.90 2.24 18.85
CA ALA A 29 7.96 1.25 19.37
C ALA A 29 8.59 0.48 20.56
N LEU A 30 7.85 0.40 21.66
CA LEU A 30 8.22 -0.32 22.88
C LEU A 30 7.37 -1.59 22.99
N ARG A 31 8.03 -2.76 23.02
CA ARG A 31 7.38 -4.07 23.14
C ARG A 31 7.91 -4.78 24.38
N ALA A 32 7.12 -4.77 25.45
CA ALA A 32 7.45 -5.31 26.76
C ALA A 32 8.87 -4.91 27.22
N GLN A 33 9.23 -3.65 26.99
CA GLN A 33 10.57 -3.16 27.28
C GLN A 33 10.79 -3.19 28.79
N SER A 34 11.72 -4.02 29.25
CA SER A 34 12.14 -4.04 30.66
C SER A 34 12.88 -2.75 30.99
N LEU A 35 12.47 -2.09 32.07
CA LEU A 35 13.03 -0.83 32.54
C LEU A 35 13.89 -1.01 33.79
N GLY A 36 13.70 -2.11 34.53
CA GLY A 36 14.49 -2.42 35.73
C GLY A 36 14.17 -1.54 36.93
N ALA A 37 12.88 -1.27 37.17
CA ALA A 37 12.37 -0.46 38.29
C ALA A 37 12.92 0.97 38.32
N VAL A 38 12.58 1.75 37.29
CA VAL A 38 13.02 3.13 37.15
C VAL A 38 11.98 4.08 37.75
N PRO A 39 12.37 5.05 38.61
CA PRO A 39 11.45 6.06 39.12
C PRO A 39 10.75 6.82 37.97
N ALA A 40 9.47 7.15 38.14
CA ALA A 40 8.67 7.77 37.08
C ALA A 40 9.29 9.05 36.48
N ASN A 41 10.00 9.85 37.28
CA ASN A 41 10.69 11.07 36.84
C ASN A 41 11.95 10.81 35.99
N GLN A 42 12.45 9.58 35.94
CA GLN A 42 13.59 9.15 35.11
C GLN A 42 13.16 8.35 33.88
N LEU A 43 11.85 8.20 33.66
CA LEU A 43 11.31 7.36 32.60
C LEU A 43 11.69 7.86 31.20
N ALA A 44 11.60 9.17 30.95
CA ALA A 44 12.00 9.77 29.66
C ALA A 44 13.49 9.53 29.35
N THR A 45 14.37 9.80 30.33
CA THR A 45 15.80 9.54 30.23
C THR A 45 16.09 8.05 29.96
N LYS A 46 15.38 7.15 30.66
CA LYS A 46 15.54 5.70 30.49
C LYS A 46 15.16 5.22 29.08
N LEU A 47 14.16 5.85 28.48
CA LEU A 47 13.72 5.56 27.11
C LEU A 47 14.59 6.24 26.04
N GLY A 48 15.59 7.03 26.44
CA GLY A 48 16.48 7.73 25.51
C GLY A 48 15.89 9.02 24.93
N LEU A 49 14.87 9.58 25.59
CA LEU A 49 14.26 10.84 25.17
C LEU A 49 15.03 12.04 25.73
N SER A 50 14.98 13.17 25.03
CA SER A 50 15.61 14.42 25.48
C SER A 50 14.98 14.98 26.76
N ALA A 51 15.67 15.87 27.45
CA ALA A 51 15.21 16.47 28.72
C ALA A 51 13.92 17.29 28.58
N ASP A 52 13.58 17.72 27.36
CA ASP A 52 12.32 18.40 27.05
C ASP A 52 11.13 17.43 27.01
N ASN A 53 11.37 16.11 26.95
CA ASN A 53 10.31 15.11 26.99
C ASN A 53 9.89 14.79 28.43
N GLY A 54 8.60 14.53 28.60
CA GLY A 54 8.02 14.09 29.86
C GLY A 54 6.82 13.18 29.66
N PHE A 55 6.30 12.63 30.75
CA PHE A 55 5.11 11.79 30.75
C PHE A 55 4.09 12.29 31.77
N VAL A 56 2.83 12.32 31.36
CA VAL A 56 1.69 12.63 32.24
C VAL A 56 0.82 11.38 32.37
N ALA A 57 0.57 10.95 33.61
CA ALA A 57 -0.32 9.83 33.88
C ALA A 57 -1.77 10.19 33.55
N GLN A 58 -2.49 9.29 32.87
CA GLN A 58 -3.89 9.48 32.50
C GLN A 58 -4.82 8.56 33.30
N ALA A 59 -4.61 7.25 33.23
CA ALA A 59 -5.45 6.24 33.87
C ALA A 59 -4.59 5.08 34.40
N SER A 60 -5.02 4.43 35.49
CA SER A 60 -4.32 3.31 36.11
C SER A 60 -5.27 2.18 36.46
N LEU A 61 -4.84 0.93 36.23
CA LEU A 61 -5.58 -0.28 36.61
C LEU A 61 -4.67 -1.26 37.37
N PRO A 62 -5.16 -1.93 38.42
CA PRO A 62 -4.38 -2.94 39.14
C PRO A 62 -4.15 -4.18 38.28
N THR A 63 -3.05 -4.89 38.53
CA THR A 63 -2.75 -6.18 37.91
C THR A 63 -2.91 -7.32 38.90
N VAL A 64 -3.03 -8.56 38.39
CA VAL A 64 -3.06 -9.78 39.22
C VAL A 64 -1.76 -10.04 39.98
N LYS A 65 -0.67 -9.34 39.65
CA LYS A 65 0.65 -9.47 40.29
C LYS A 65 0.82 -8.51 41.48
N GLY A 66 -0.18 -7.71 41.81
CA GLY A 66 -0.10 -6.68 42.85
C GLY A 66 0.63 -5.40 42.42
N THR A 67 0.91 -5.25 41.12
CA THR A 67 1.40 -4.03 40.47
C THR A 67 0.22 -3.23 39.88
N GLN A 68 0.49 -2.06 39.28
CA GLN A 68 -0.52 -1.30 38.52
C GLN A 68 -0.02 -1.00 37.10
N THR A 69 -0.89 -1.10 36.10
CA THR A 69 -0.61 -0.62 34.75
C THR A 69 -1.15 0.80 34.61
N VAL A 70 -0.28 1.75 34.27
CA VAL A 70 -0.61 3.18 34.11
C VAL A 70 -0.41 3.61 32.67
N ARG A 71 -1.44 4.22 32.05
CA ARG A 71 -1.33 4.88 30.76
C ARG A 71 -0.66 6.24 30.93
N MET A 72 0.45 6.44 30.25
CA MET A 72 1.26 7.65 30.28
C MET A 72 1.25 8.31 28.90
N GLN A 73 0.80 9.57 28.85
CA GLN A 73 0.84 10.41 27.65
C GLN A 73 2.21 11.04 27.51
N GLN A 74 2.88 10.90 26.35
CA GLN A 74 4.12 11.61 26.09
C GLN A 74 3.84 13.11 25.92
N THR A 75 4.73 13.94 26.45
CA THR A 75 4.75 15.39 26.28
C THR A 75 6.14 15.85 25.84
N PHE A 76 6.20 16.96 25.10
CA PHE A 76 7.44 17.66 24.74
C PHE A 76 7.27 19.15 25.09
N LYS A 77 8.16 19.67 25.95
CA LYS A 77 8.03 20.99 26.58
C LYS A 77 6.64 21.24 27.20
N GLY A 78 6.05 20.18 27.76
CA GLY A 78 4.73 20.20 28.39
C GLY A 78 3.53 20.07 27.43
N VAL A 79 3.74 20.11 26.11
CA VAL A 79 2.67 19.92 25.11
C VAL A 79 2.53 18.43 24.78
N PRO A 80 1.30 17.87 24.77
CA PRO A 80 1.10 16.46 24.46
C PRO A 80 1.52 16.12 23.02
N VAL A 81 2.17 14.97 22.84
CA VAL A 81 2.54 14.44 21.53
C VAL A 81 1.39 13.60 20.97
N TYR A 82 0.83 14.00 19.84
CA TYR A 82 -0.33 13.37 19.22
C TYR A 82 -0.05 11.90 18.89
N GLY A 83 -0.95 11.01 19.29
CA GLY A 83 -0.83 9.56 19.02
C GLY A 83 0.28 8.83 19.81
N ARG A 84 1.01 9.50 20.71
CA ARG A 84 2.15 8.89 21.45
C ARG A 84 1.85 8.71 22.92
N SER A 85 1.67 7.46 23.32
CA SER A 85 1.44 7.08 24.72
C SER A 85 1.97 5.68 24.99
N ILE A 86 2.28 5.41 26.25
CA ILE A 86 2.79 4.11 26.71
C ILE A 86 1.97 3.61 27.90
N ALA A 87 1.77 2.30 27.97
CA ALA A 87 1.29 1.60 29.15
C ALA A 87 2.50 1.13 29.95
N VAL A 88 2.60 1.56 31.21
CA VAL A 88 3.71 1.29 32.12
C VAL A 88 3.22 0.45 33.28
N GLU A 89 3.78 -0.74 33.46
CA GLU A 89 3.60 -1.52 34.70
C GLU A 89 4.47 -0.90 35.79
N GLN A 90 3.88 -0.54 36.92
CA GLN A 90 4.53 0.08 38.07
C GLN A 90 4.38 -0.76 39.34
N ASP A 91 5.44 -0.80 40.16
CA ASP A 91 5.37 -1.38 41.50
C ASP A 91 4.59 -0.50 42.49
N THR A 92 4.46 -0.97 43.73
CA THR A 92 3.73 -0.25 44.80
C THR A 92 4.42 1.05 45.23
N GLN A 93 5.66 1.28 44.81
CA GLN A 93 6.42 2.51 45.02
C GLN A 93 6.34 3.47 43.81
N GLY A 94 5.64 3.07 42.73
CA GLY A 94 5.49 3.86 41.51
C GLY A 94 6.68 3.75 40.53
N ASN A 95 7.61 2.82 40.73
CA ASN A 95 8.70 2.61 39.80
C ASN A 95 8.23 1.85 38.57
N ALA A 96 8.62 2.34 37.39
CA ALA A 96 8.33 1.73 36.10
C ALA A 96 9.15 0.44 35.91
N LEU A 97 8.44 -0.67 35.75
CA LEU A 97 9.01 -2.01 35.56
C LEU A 97 9.11 -2.35 34.07
N VAL A 98 8.00 -2.17 33.34
CA VAL A 98 7.85 -2.57 31.93
C VAL A 98 7.05 -1.52 31.19
N ALA A 99 7.44 -1.17 29.96
CA ALA A 99 6.67 -0.27 29.10
C ALA A 99 6.28 -0.93 27.76
N ASN A 100 5.07 -0.61 27.30
CA ASN A 100 4.51 -1.00 26.01
C ASN A 100 3.88 0.22 25.34
N GLY A 101 4.01 0.38 24.02
CA GLY A 101 3.38 1.46 23.27
C GLY A 101 4.36 2.12 22.30
N ALA A 102 4.16 3.41 22.01
CA ALA A 102 5.02 4.15 21.11
C ALA A 102 5.33 5.54 21.68
N VAL A 103 6.58 5.96 21.50
CA VAL A 103 7.07 7.31 21.80
C VAL A 103 7.74 7.89 20.57
N THR A 104 7.99 9.19 20.57
CA THR A 104 8.76 9.88 19.51
C THR A 104 10.01 10.49 20.10
N SER A 105 11.18 10.10 19.60
CA SER A 105 12.46 10.70 19.93
C SER A 105 12.74 11.90 19.04
N ASP A 106 13.76 12.69 19.43
CA ASP A 106 14.35 13.74 18.59
C ASP A 106 13.43 14.89 18.17
N LEU A 107 12.31 15.07 18.87
CA LEU A 107 11.37 16.18 18.66
C LEU A 107 12.04 17.57 18.75
N GLN A 108 13.15 17.70 19.49
CA GLN A 108 13.91 18.95 19.57
C GLN A 108 14.57 19.36 18.25
N VAL A 109 14.74 18.44 17.30
CA VAL A 109 15.29 18.72 15.97
C VAL A 109 14.29 19.54 15.14
N ASP A 110 13.00 19.19 15.24
CA ASP A 110 11.95 19.78 14.43
C ASP A 110 11.20 20.90 15.19
N ILE A 111 11.04 20.77 16.51
CA ILE A 111 10.25 21.68 17.36
C ILE A 111 11.15 22.59 18.20
N ALA A 112 11.53 23.73 17.61
CA ALA A 112 12.29 24.76 18.33
C ALA A 112 11.46 25.43 19.45
N SER A 113 10.17 25.67 19.22
CA SER A 113 9.26 26.36 20.14
C SER A 113 7.90 25.67 20.20
N VAL A 114 7.29 25.69 21.38
CA VAL A 114 5.89 25.28 21.60
C VAL A 114 4.93 26.46 21.77
N THR A 115 5.41 27.68 21.48
CA THR A 115 4.57 28.88 21.43
C THR A 115 4.00 29.03 20.02
N PRO A 116 2.67 28.89 19.84
CA PRO A 116 2.06 28.98 18.52
C PRO A 116 2.02 30.43 18.03
N ARG A 117 2.13 30.65 16.71
CA ARG A 117 1.93 31.99 16.10
C ARG A 117 0.46 32.33 15.92
N LEU A 118 -0.40 31.32 15.84
CA LEU A 118 -1.85 31.45 15.78
C LEU A 118 -2.46 31.07 17.12
N ASP A 119 -3.53 31.75 17.54
CA ASP A 119 -4.33 31.31 18.67
C ASP A 119 -5.38 30.26 18.26
N GLY A 120 -5.95 29.57 19.25
CA GLY A 120 -6.99 28.57 19.01
C GLY A 120 -8.24 29.15 18.35
N THR A 121 -8.58 30.42 18.61
CA THR A 121 -9.71 31.10 17.98
C THR A 121 -9.53 31.22 16.47
N ARG A 122 -8.30 31.53 16.01
CA ARG A 122 -7.97 31.59 14.60
C ARG A 122 -8.01 30.20 13.95
N ALA A 123 -7.55 29.16 14.64
CA ALA A 123 -7.66 27.77 14.17
C ALA A 123 -9.13 27.35 13.97
N VAL A 124 -10.01 27.68 14.92
CA VAL A 124 -11.46 27.44 14.80
C VAL A 124 -12.05 28.20 13.62
N ALA A 125 -11.69 29.48 13.42
CA ALA A 125 -12.19 30.26 12.30
C ALA A 125 -11.76 29.69 10.94
N LEU A 126 -10.53 29.14 10.84
CA LEU A 126 -10.06 28.43 9.65
C LEU A 126 -10.90 27.18 9.39
N LEU A 127 -11.13 26.35 10.41
CA LEU A 127 -11.98 25.17 10.30
C LEU A 127 -13.43 25.52 9.94
N SER A 128 -14.02 26.56 10.55
CA SER A 128 -15.40 26.98 10.27
C SER A 128 -15.59 27.50 8.85
N LYS A 129 -14.54 28.03 8.21
CA LYS A 129 -14.60 28.43 6.79
C LYS A 129 -14.64 27.21 5.85
N GLN A 130 -14.00 26.11 6.23
CA GLN A 130 -13.86 24.91 5.41
C GLN A 130 -14.94 23.86 5.69
N ALA A 131 -15.47 23.83 6.91
CA ALA A 131 -16.48 22.87 7.35
C ALA A 131 -17.77 22.80 6.49
N PRO A 132 -18.33 23.91 5.94
CA PRO A 132 -19.50 23.85 5.07
C PRO A 132 -19.33 22.89 3.88
N SER A 133 -18.16 22.88 3.22
CA SER A 133 -17.90 21.98 2.10
C SER A 133 -17.72 20.52 2.55
N LEU A 134 -17.19 20.31 3.76
CA LEU A 134 -17.03 18.97 4.34
C LEU A 134 -18.38 18.34 4.70
N ALA A 135 -19.26 19.12 5.32
CA ALA A 135 -20.56 18.69 5.80
C ALA A 135 -21.68 18.79 4.74
N GLY A 136 -21.40 19.37 3.57
CA GLY A 136 -22.41 19.57 2.53
C GLY A 136 -23.50 20.57 2.93
N VAL A 137 -23.19 21.53 3.81
CA VAL A 137 -24.14 22.53 4.32
C VAL A 137 -23.75 23.93 3.87
N ALA A 138 -24.71 24.86 3.81
CA ALA A 138 -24.44 26.25 3.45
C ALA A 138 -23.70 27.02 4.56
N THR A 139 -23.99 26.70 5.82
CA THR A 139 -23.40 27.37 6.99
C THR A 139 -23.25 26.40 8.14
N VAL A 140 -22.20 26.56 8.94
CA VAL A 140 -22.02 25.88 10.23
C VAL A 140 -22.19 26.87 11.37
N LYS A 141 -22.69 26.39 12.51
CA LYS A 141 -22.81 27.15 13.76
C LYS A 141 -21.98 26.44 14.83
N PRO A 142 -20.73 26.88 15.08
CA PRO A 142 -19.86 26.21 16.04
C PRO A 142 -20.40 26.23 17.47
N GLU A 143 -20.56 25.05 18.03
CA GLU A 143 -20.91 24.72 19.42
C GLU A 143 -19.84 23.77 19.99
N ASN A 144 -19.68 23.69 21.31
CA ASN A 144 -18.71 22.79 21.96
C ASN A 144 -17.29 22.87 21.36
N VAL A 145 -16.84 24.10 21.09
CA VAL A 145 -15.59 24.40 20.38
C VAL A 145 -14.37 23.93 21.20
N LYS A 146 -13.43 23.25 20.52
CA LYS A 146 -12.13 22.83 21.05
C LYS A 146 -11.02 23.23 20.08
N ALA A 147 -9.88 23.62 20.64
CA ALA A 147 -8.64 23.90 19.92
C ALA A 147 -7.46 23.59 20.85
N ASP A 148 -7.15 22.30 20.98
CA ASP A 148 -6.13 21.80 21.90
C ASP A 148 -4.77 21.72 21.19
N LEU A 149 -3.71 22.19 21.82
CA LEU A 149 -2.37 22.23 21.23
C LEU A 149 -1.66 20.87 21.36
N TYR A 150 -1.06 20.37 20.29
CA TYR A 150 -0.32 19.11 20.21
C TYR A 150 0.99 19.25 19.44
N ILE A 151 1.93 18.36 19.73
CA ILE A 151 3.05 18.07 18.82
C ILE A 151 2.64 16.91 17.91
N TYR A 152 2.54 17.17 16.61
CA TYR A 152 2.27 16.17 15.60
C TYR A 152 3.59 15.64 15.03
N PRO A 153 3.94 14.36 15.22
CA PRO A 153 5.24 13.83 14.83
C PRO A 153 5.45 13.74 13.31
N GLY A 154 4.39 13.58 12.52
CA GLY A 154 4.46 13.42 11.06
C GLY A 154 5.07 12.07 10.64
N ASP A 155 4.33 11.24 9.91
CA ASP A 155 4.86 9.95 9.45
C ASP A 155 5.90 10.17 8.33
N GLY A 156 7.19 10.23 8.70
CA GLY A 156 8.30 10.47 7.77
C GLY A 156 8.49 11.94 7.35
N ALA A 157 7.80 12.87 8.01
CA ALA A 157 7.92 14.31 7.81
C ALA A 157 8.39 15.00 9.11
N PRO A 158 8.95 16.22 9.05
CA PRO A 158 9.32 16.95 10.27
C PRO A 158 8.12 17.15 11.19
N ALA A 159 8.33 16.98 12.50
CA ALA A 159 7.27 17.21 13.47
C ALA A 159 6.78 18.67 13.44
N ARG A 160 5.49 18.88 13.70
CA ARG A 160 4.82 20.18 13.68
C ARG A 160 4.09 20.47 14.98
N LEU A 161 4.02 21.74 15.35
CA LEU A 161 3.12 22.20 16.40
C LEU A 161 1.74 22.45 15.77
N VAL A 162 0.69 21.81 16.30
CA VAL A 162 -0.65 21.83 15.69
C VAL A 162 -1.74 22.08 16.72
N TYR A 163 -2.88 22.62 16.29
CA TYR A 163 -4.14 22.56 17.01
C TYR A 163 -4.97 21.37 16.53
N LEU A 164 -5.34 20.47 17.44
CA LEU A 164 -6.47 19.57 17.24
C LEU A 164 -7.75 20.38 17.49
N THR A 165 -8.37 20.81 16.40
CA THR A 165 -9.51 21.71 16.41
C THR A 165 -10.78 20.94 16.10
N SER A 166 -11.85 21.10 16.89
CA SER A 166 -13.16 20.54 16.58
C SER A 166 -14.28 21.44 17.09
N PHE A 167 -15.44 21.41 16.44
CA PHE A 167 -16.68 21.96 16.98
C PHE A 167 -17.85 21.10 16.52
N PHE A 168 -18.93 21.09 17.29
CA PHE A 168 -20.21 20.56 16.85
C PHE A 168 -21.00 21.66 16.13
N SER A 169 -21.76 21.32 15.10
CA SER A 169 -22.76 22.20 14.49
C SER A 169 -24.02 21.39 14.26
N GLY A 170 -25.10 21.75 14.95
CA GLY A 170 -26.41 21.12 14.79
C GLY A 170 -27.18 21.59 13.54
N GLY A 171 -28.43 21.12 13.43
CA GLY A 171 -29.34 21.42 12.31
C GLY A 171 -29.91 20.13 11.68
N ASP A 172 -30.50 20.23 10.49
CA ASP A 172 -30.97 19.08 9.72
C ASP A 172 -29.80 18.16 9.27
N HIS A 173 -28.60 18.73 9.24
CA HIS A 173 -27.35 18.03 8.98
C HIS A 173 -26.34 18.27 10.11
N PRO A 174 -26.46 17.55 11.25
CA PRO A 174 -25.48 17.66 12.31
C PRO A 174 -24.09 17.24 11.80
N THR A 175 -23.06 17.99 12.18
CA THR A 175 -21.66 17.74 11.83
C THR A 175 -20.77 18.06 13.03
N ARG A 176 -19.63 17.39 13.13
CA ARG A 176 -18.55 17.71 14.07
C ARG A 176 -17.21 17.75 13.32
N PRO A 177 -16.99 18.79 12.49
CA PRO A 177 -15.74 18.95 11.77
C PRO A 177 -14.57 18.93 12.76
N THR A 178 -13.55 18.15 12.44
CA THR A 178 -12.34 18.02 13.24
C THR A 178 -11.13 18.12 12.31
N ALA A 179 -10.08 18.84 12.73
CA ALA A 179 -8.87 18.98 11.93
C ALA A 179 -7.61 19.14 12.80
N LEU A 180 -6.47 18.69 12.27
CA LEU A 180 -5.14 19.07 12.72
C LEU A 180 -4.69 20.29 11.91
N ILE A 181 -4.49 21.42 12.57
CA ILE A 181 -4.14 22.69 11.93
C ILE A 181 -2.78 23.12 12.42
N ASP A 182 -1.83 23.35 11.51
CA ASP A 182 -0.50 23.89 11.86
C ASP A 182 -0.66 25.20 12.64
N ALA A 183 -0.14 25.21 13.87
CA ALA A 183 -0.34 26.30 14.82
C ALA A 183 0.50 27.55 14.48
N ASN A 184 1.37 27.46 13.47
CA ASN A 184 2.20 28.56 13.00
C ASN A 184 1.74 29.11 11.65
N THR A 185 1.30 28.25 10.73
CA THR A 185 0.93 28.62 9.36
C THR A 185 -0.57 28.67 9.12
N GLY A 186 -1.37 27.92 9.89
CA GLY A 186 -2.80 27.73 9.66
C GLY A 186 -3.12 26.72 8.57
N GLU A 187 -2.13 25.99 8.07
CA GLU A 187 -2.32 24.87 7.15
C GLU A 187 -3.16 23.77 7.82
N ILE A 188 -4.24 23.34 7.16
CA ILE A 188 -4.99 22.17 7.61
C ILE A 188 -4.25 20.92 7.11
N ILE A 189 -3.59 20.23 8.04
CA ILE A 189 -2.75 19.05 7.79
C ILE A 189 -3.63 17.82 7.54
N GLU A 190 -4.66 17.66 8.37
CA GLU A 190 -5.62 16.55 8.30
C GLU A 190 -7.00 17.07 8.72
N GLN A 191 -8.07 16.54 8.13
CA GLN A 191 -9.44 16.87 8.50
C GLN A 191 -10.37 15.66 8.37
N TRP A 192 -11.32 15.54 9.28
CA TRP A 192 -12.32 14.46 9.32
C TRP A 192 -13.62 14.91 10.00
N GLU A 193 -14.62 14.05 9.91
CA GLU A 193 -15.90 14.20 10.59
C GLU A 193 -15.87 13.45 11.93
N GLY A 194 -16.09 14.17 13.02
CA GLY A 194 -16.02 13.68 14.39
C GLY A 194 -17.34 13.15 14.95
N LEU A 195 -18.43 13.21 14.18
CA LEU A 195 -19.67 12.47 14.43
C LEU A 195 -19.58 11.08 13.83
N THR A 196 -19.95 10.09 14.64
CA THR A 196 -20.31 8.77 14.13
C THR A 196 -21.73 8.86 13.59
N TYR A 197 -21.89 8.88 12.27
CA TYR A 197 -23.21 8.72 11.68
C TYR A 197 -23.65 7.26 11.76
N ALA A 198 -24.96 7.03 11.83
CA ALA A 198 -25.49 5.70 11.63
C ALA A 198 -25.33 5.32 10.16
N GLU A 199 -24.54 4.29 9.90
CA GLU A 199 -24.63 3.54 8.65
C GLU A 199 -25.99 2.83 8.65
N ILE A 200 -26.79 3.09 7.63
CA ILE A 200 -28.10 2.48 7.45
C ILE A 200 -28.20 1.82 6.09
N ASP A 201 -29.10 0.85 6.01
CA ASP A 201 -29.50 0.21 4.76
C ASP A 201 -30.54 1.07 4.03
N ALA A 202 -30.27 1.38 2.77
CA ALA A 202 -31.19 2.06 1.86
C ALA A 202 -31.53 1.22 0.63
N THR A 203 -32.68 1.51 0.03
CA THR A 203 -33.13 0.88 -1.22
C THR A 203 -32.86 1.79 -2.41
N GLY A 204 -32.81 1.22 -3.62
CA GLY A 204 -32.72 1.99 -4.86
C GLY A 204 -32.61 1.12 -6.10
N PRO A 205 -32.95 1.62 -7.29
CA PRO A 205 -32.83 0.86 -8.53
C PRO A 205 -31.36 0.69 -8.94
N GLY A 206 -31.08 -0.34 -9.72
CA GLY A 206 -29.79 -0.61 -10.34
C GLY A 206 -29.94 -1.39 -11.65
N GLY A 207 -28.82 -1.61 -12.33
CA GLY A 207 -28.73 -2.32 -13.60
C GLY A 207 -29.06 -1.45 -14.81
N ASN A 208 -29.19 -2.10 -15.97
CA ASN A 208 -29.49 -1.47 -17.25
C ASN A 208 -30.37 -2.35 -18.14
N GLN A 209 -30.69 -1.88 -19.35
CA GLN A 209 -31.54 -2.60 -20.31
C GLN A 209 -31.00 -3.98 -20.71
N LYS A 210 -29.69 -4.24 -20.60
CA LYS A 210 -29.09 -5.56 -20.85
C LYS A 210 -29.17 -6.46 -19.62
N THR A 211 -28.78 -5.96 -18.44
CA THR A 211 -28.80 -6.76 -17.20
C THR A 211 -30.21 -6.96 -16.64
N GLY A 212 -31.16 -6.16 -17.10
CA GLY A 212 -32.46 -5.99 -16.45
C GLY A 212 -32.37 -5.06 -15.23
N GLN A 213 -33.50 -4.47 -14.87
CA GLN A 213 -33.60 -3.66 -13.66
C GLN A 213 -33.66 -4.56 -12.43
N TYR A 214 -32.89 -4.20 -11.41
CA TYR A 214 -33.03 -4.76 -10.06
C TYR A 214 -33.14 -3.64 -9.04
N THR A 215 -33.42 -4.00 -7.78
CA THR A 215 -33.57 -3.03 -6.68
C THR A 215 -32.69 -3.46 -5.52
N TRP A 216 -31.69 -2.66 -5.18
CA TRP A 216 -30.89 -2.82 -3.97
C TRP A 216 -31.79 -2.75 -2.73
N GLY A 217 -31.55 -3.62 -1.76
CA GLY A 217 -32.34 -3.77 -0.53
C GLY A 217 -33.70 -4.45 -0.72
N ALA A 218 -33.98 -5.00 -1.90
CA ALA A 218 -35.20 -5.75 -2.19
C ALA A 218 -34.91 -6.94 -3.12
N GLY A 219 -35.86 -7.88 -3.24
CA GLY A 219 -35.75 -8.99 -4.21
C GLY A 219 -34.52 -9.89 -4.03
N GLY A 220 -33.98 -9.97 -2.81
CA GLY A 220 -32.76 -10.75 -2.50
C GLY A 220 -31.45 -10.04 -2.81
N LYS A 221 -31.47 -8.78 -3.27
CA LYS A 221 -30.26 -7.94 -3.41
C LYS A 221 -29.89 -7.28 -2.07
N PRO A 222 -28.60 -7.18 -1.73
CA PRO A 222 -28.17 -6.43 -0.55
C PRO A 222 -28.61 -4.96 -0.62
N ALA A 223 -28.73 -4.31 0.54
CA ALA A 223 -29.05 -2.89 0.60
C ALA A 223 -27.84 -2.01 0.26
N LEU A 224 -28.12 -0.75 -0.07
CA LEU A 224 -27.10 0.30 -0.17
C LEU A 224 -26.69 0.70 1.24
N ARG A 225 -25.41 0.48 1.59
CA ARG A 225 -24.82 0.89 2.87
C ARG A 225 -24.49 2.38 2.84
N VAL A 226 -25.41 3.21 3.36
CA VAL A 226 -25.34 4.67 3.28
C VAL A 226 -25.25 5.31 4.66
N THR A 227 -24.90 6.59 4.69
CA THR A 227 -24.84 7.36 5.93
C THR A 227 -26.08 8.23 6.07
N GLN A 228 -26.72 8.17 7.24
CA GLN A 228 -27.88 9.01 7.57
C GLN A 228 -27.50 10.21 8.44
N SER A 229 -28.01 11.38 8.05
CA SER A 229 -27.99 12.62 8.82
C SER A 229 -29.37 13.28 8.76
N GLY A 230 -30.08 13.29 9.89
CA GLY A 230 -31.48 13.73 9.93
C GLY A 230 -32.36 12.81 9.07
N THR A 231 -33.11 13.37 8.12
CA THR A 231 -33.90 12.62 7.12
C THR A 231 -33.12 12.35 5.82
N THR A 232 -31.89 12.85 5.70
CA THR A 232 -31.09 12.74 4.48
C THR A 232 -30.11 11.59 4.58
N CYS A 233 -30.09 10.78 3.53
CA CYS A 233 -29.14 9.72 3.32
C CYS A 233 -28.15 10.15 2.25
N THR A 234 -26.88 9.90 2.46
CA THR A 234 -25.80 10.16 1.50
C THR A 234 -25.11 8.86 1.14
N ALA A 235 -24.79 8.65 -0.14
CA ALA A 235 -24.05 7.50 -0.65
C ALA A 235 -22.59 7.54 -0.21
N GLN A 236 -22.38 7.41 1.10
CA GLN A 236 -21.10 7.22 1.75
C GLN A 236 -21.21 6.20 2.88
N ASN A 237 -20.13 5.49 3.09
CA ASN A 237 -19.86 4.70 4.29
C ASN A 237 -18.36 4.84 4.63
N ALA A 238 -17.83 3.96 5.48
CA ALA A 238 -16.45 4.04 5.94
C ALA A 238 -15.39 3.89 4.81
N TYR A 239 -15.73 3.27 3.68
CA TYR A 239 -14.77 2.92 2.62
C TYR A 239 -15.20 3.36 1.21
N VAL A 240 -16.44 3.79 0.97
CA VAL A 240 -16.89 4.28 -0.35
C VAL A 240 -17.63 5.60 -0.23
N LYS A 241 -17.41 6.49 -1.21
CA LYS A 241 -18.21 7.70 -1.47
C LYS A 241 -18.54 7.82 -2.94
N SER A 242 -19.81 8.08 -3.27
CA SER A 242 -20.26 8.19 -4.66
C SER A 242 -20.79 9.58 -4.99
N TYR A 243 -20.23 10.17 -6.04
CA TYR A 243 -20.47 11.54 -6.48
C TYR A 243 -21.13 11.57 -7.85
N ASN A 244 -22.10 12.46 -8.00
CA ASN A 244 -22.69 12.83 -9.27
C ASN A 244 -21.88 13.98 -9.89
N MET A 245 -21.21 13.71 -11.01
CA MET A 245 -20.43 14.70 -11.77
C MET A 245 -21.30 15.63 -12.62
N LYS A 246 -22.57 15.29 -12.86
CA LYS A 246 -23.52 16.08 -13.66
C LYS A 246 -22.93 16.50 -15.02
N LYS A 247 -22.21 15.59 -15.68
CA LYS A 247 -21.51 15.77 -16.96
C LYS A 247 -20.30 16.70 -16.93
N ALA A 248 -19.87 17.15 -15.75
CA ALA A 248 -18.62 17.89 -15.60
C ALA A 248 -17.42 16.98 -15.89
N THR A 249 -16.36 17.57 -16.43
CA THR A 249 -15.07 16.90 -16.69
C THR A 249 -13.99 17.29 -15.68
N SER A 250 -14.33 18.09 -14.68
CA SER A 250 -13.43 18.53 -13.61
C SER A 250 -14.19 18.78 -12.31
N GLY A 251 -13.46 18.88 -11.20
CA GLY A 251 -14.02 19.06 -9.86
C GLY A 251 -14.42 17.74 -9.19
N SER A 252 -14.98 17.86 -7.99
CA SER A 252 -15.29 16.71 -7.13
C SER A 252 -16.70 16.13 -7.33
N GLY A 253 -17.55 16.79 -8.13
CA GLY A 253 -18.97 16.44 -8.23
C GLY A 253 -19.76 16.79 -6.95
N THR A 254 -21.00 16.32 -6.87
CA THR A 254 -21.86 16.45 -5.68
C THR A 254 -22.07 15.07 -5.06
N LEU A 255 -21.82 14.91 -3.75
CA LEU A 255 -22.08 13.65 -3.05
C LEU A 255 -23.56 13.27 -3.23
N TRP A 256 -23.82 12.04 -3.66
CA TRP A 256 -25.18 11.62 -3.94
C TRP A 256 -25.99 11.53 -2.65
N SER A 257 -27.16 12.16 -2.63
CA SER A 257 -28.01 12.27 -1.45
C SER A 257 -29.48 12.14 -1.81
N PHE A 258 -30.26 11.52 -0.93
CA PHE A 258 -31.70 11.31 -1.09
C PHE A 258 -32.40 11.30 0.28
N THR A 259 -33.72 11.34 0.30
CA THR A 259 -34.49 11.21 1.56
C THR A 259 -34.50 9.75 1.99
N CYS A 260 -34.00 9.44 3.19
CA CYS A 260 -33.84 8.06 3.66
C CYS A 260 -35.12 7.23 3.58
N SER A 261 -36.27 7.80 3.99
CA SER A 261 -37.56 7.10 4.01
C SER A 261 -38.10 6.74 2.62
N ALA A 262 -37.60 7.39 1.57
CA ALA A 262 -38.01 7.14 0.19
C ALA A 262 -37.07 6.17 -0.54
N GLY A 263 -35.87 5.93 -0.01
CA GLY A 263 -34.78 5.31 -0.75
C GLY A 263 -34.24 6.21 -1.87
N SER A 264 -33.22 5.74 -2.57
CA SER A 264 -32.68 6.39 -3.76
C SER A 264 -33.65 6.18 -4.93
N SER A 265 -34.07 7.26 -5.59
CA SER A 265 -34.88 7.18 -6.82
C SER A 265 -34.10 6.68 -8.04
N GLY A 266 -32.78 6.52 -7.91
CA GLY A 266 -31.88 6.31 -9.03
C GLY A 266 -31.64 7.58 -9.85
N ASP A 267 -30.86 7.38 -10.92
CA ASP A 267 -30.22 8.40 -11.74
C ASP A 267 -30.16 7.92 -13.20
N ALA A 268 -31.31 7.44 -13.70
CA ALA A 268 -31.42 6.76 -14.98
C ALA A 268 -30.88 7.58 -16.16
N VAL A 269 -30.00 6.97 -16.96
CA VAL A 269 -29.37 7.58 -18.12
C VAL A 269 -28.91 6.51 -19.10
N ASN A 270 -29.04 6.79 -20.40
CA ASN A 270 -28.54 5.93 -21.49
C ASN A 270 -28.94 4.44 -21.37
N GLY A 271 -30.11 4.14 -20.78
CA GLY A 271 -30.63 2.77 -20.59
C GLY A 271 -30.26 2.11 -19.26
N ALA A 272 -29.48 2.75 -18.39
CA ALA A 272 -29.30 2.34 -17.00
C ALA A 272 -30.35 2.95 -16.08
N TYR A 273 -30.61 2.31 -14.93
CA TYR A 273 -31.64 2.73 -13.97
C TYR A 273 -31.08 3.47 -12.75
N GLY A 274 -29.88 3.11 -12.29
CA GLY A 274 -29.23 3.77 -11.15
C GLY A 274 -27.69 3.64 -11.13
N PRO A 275 -26.96 4.20 -12.11
CA PRO A 275 -25.49 4.12 -12.16
C PRO A 275 -24.77 4.52 -10.86
N ILE A 276 -25.22 5.56 -10.16
CA ILE A 276 -24.59 5.97 -8.88
C ILE A 276 -24.85 4.94 -7.79
N ASN A 277 -26.05 4.35 -7.73
CA ASN A 277 -26.37 3.29 -6.77
C ASN A 277 -25.49 2.06 -7.02
N ASP A 278 -25.35 1.68 -8.29
CA ASP A 278 -24.50 0.57 -8.72
C ASP A 278 -23.04 0.83 -8.36
N ALA A 279 -22.49 2.00 -8.68
CA ALA A 279 -21.11 2.36 -8.34
C ALA A 279 -20.86 2.33 -6.83
N HIS A 280 -21.83 2.80 -6.04
CA HIS A 280 -21.74 2.79 -4.58
C HIS A 280 -21.70 1.37 -4.02
N HIS A 281 -22.60 0.50 -4.48
CA HIS A 281 -22.65 -0.88 -4.05
C HIS A 281 -21.40 -1.64 -4.50
N PHE A 282 -21.03 -1.55 -5.78
CA PHE A 282 -19.88 -2.25 -6.36
C PHE A 282 -18.57 -1.83 -5.73
N GLY A 283 -18.37 -0.54 -5.42
CA GLY A 283 -17.20 -0.11 -4.65
C GLY A 283 -17.09 -0.84 -3.29
N GLY A 284 -18.22 -1.09 -2.63
CA GLY A 284 -18.25 -1.81 -1.37
C GLY A 284 -17.94 -3.30 -1.54
N VAL A 285 -18.48 -3.93 -2.59
CA VAL A 285 -18.17 -5.31 -2.95
C VAL A 285 -16.67 -5.48 -3.21
N VAL A 286 -16.05 -4.57 -3.97
CA VAL A 286 -14.62 -4.64 -4.28
C VAL A 286 -13.76 -4.46 -3.03
N HIS A 287 -14.13 -3.51 -2.15
CA HIS A 287 -13.46 -3.34 -0.87
C HIS A 287 -13.49 -4.62 -0.01
N ASP A 288 -14.67 -5.23 0.10
CA ASP A 288 -14.88 -6.43 0.92
C ASP A 288 -14.21 -7.66 0.30
N MET A 289 -14.20 -7.78 -1.02
CA MET A 289 -13.43 -8.79 -1.76
C MET A 289 -11.94 -8.70 -1.45
N TYR A 290 -11.32 -7.52 -1.60
CA TYR A 290 -9.90 -7.34 -1.33
C TYR A 290 -9.57 -7.63 0.14
N THR A 291 -10.39 -7.16 1.08
CA THR A 291 -10.20 -7.44 2.51
C THR A 291 -10.28 -8.94 2.78
N SER A 292 -11.24 -9.64 2.19
CA SER A 292 -11.42 -11.09 2.36
C SER A 292 -10.31 -11.91 1.71
N TYR A 293 -9.88 -11.53 0.51
CA TYR A 293 -8.94 -12.34 -0.29
C TYR A 293 -7.48 -12.02 0.00
N THR A 294 -7.15 -10.77 0.35
CA THR A 294 -5.77 -10.31 0.56
C THR A 294 -5.46 -9.96 2.02
N GLY A 295 -6.48 -9.74 2.85
CA GLY A 295 -6.34 -9.32 4.25
C GLY A 295 -6.24 -7.80 4.44
N ALA A 296 -6.36 -7.00 3.38
CA ALA A 296 -6.30 -5.54 3.43
C ALA A 296 -7.25 -4.91 2.40
N ALA A 297 -7.58 -3.63 2.62
CA ALA A 297 -8.34 -2.81 1.67
C ALA A 297 -7.57 -2.65 0.34
N PRO A 298 -8.26 -2.42 -0.79
CA PRO A 298 -7.60 -2.25 -2.08
C PRO A 298 -6.74 -0.99 -2.16
N LEU A 299 -7.14 0.09 -1.48
CA LEU A 299 -6.43 1.36 -1.45
C LEU A 299 -6.26 1.83 0.00
N ASN A 300 -5.17 2.56 0.28
CA ASN A 300 -4.95 3.25 1.55
C ASN A 300 -5.81 4.53 1.72
N GLN A 301 -6.98 4.56 1.10
CA GLN A 301 -7.92 5.69 1.11
C GLN A 301 -9.35 5.20 0.86
N VAL A 302 -10.32 6.06 1.16
CA VAL A 302 -11.71 5.85 0.77
C VAL A 302 -11.82 5.80 -0.76
N LEU A 303 -12.62 4.86 -1.26
CA LEU A 303 -12.95 4.71 -2.67
C LEU A 303 -13.88 5.85 -3.10
N ILE A 304 -13.41 6.70 -4.01
CA ILE A 304 -14.19 7.82 -4.55
C ILE A 304 -14.71 7.45 -5.93
N MET A 305 -16.03 7.27 -6.04
CA MET A 305 -16.72 6.93 -7.28
C MET A 305 -17.31 8.19 -7.90
N LYS A 306 -16.83 8.61 -9.08
CA LYS A 306 -17.34 9.77 -9.83
C LYS A 306 -18.14 9.27 -11.02
N VAL A 307 -19.46 9.46 -11.00
CA VAL A 307 -20.37 8.96 -12.04
C VAL A 307 -20.99 10.11 -12.83
N HIS A 308 -21.43 9.86 -14.06
CA HIS A 308 -21.90 10.85 -15.03
C HIS A 308 -20.81 11.82 -15.47
N TYR A 309 -19.61 11.31 -15.72
CA TYR A 309 -18.49 12.11 -16.20
C TYR A 309 -18.64 12.46 -17.68
N GLY A 310 -18.45 13.75 -18.00
CA GLY A 310 -18.53 14.24 -19.37
C GLY A 310 -19.89 14.02 -20.04
N SER A 311 -19.94 14.15 -21.36
CA SER A 311 -21.14 13.90 -22.16
C SER A 311 -20.84 12.84 -23.21
N SER A 312 -21.64 11.77 -23.26
CA SER A 312 -21.44 10.66 -24.20
C SER A 312 -20.02 10.07 -24.13
N TYR A 313 -19.43 10.06 -22.93
CA TYR A 313 -18.07 9.60 -22.71
C TYR A 313 -18.06 8.07 -22.58
N GLU A 314 -17.44 7.40 -23.54
CA GLU A 314 -17.37 5.93 -23.65
C GLU A 314 -16.11 5.38 -22.99
N ASN A 315 -15.79 5.84 -21.78
CA ASN A 315 -14.64 5.35 -21.04
C ASN A 315 -14.84 5.48 -19.51
N ALA A 316 -14.08 4.66 -18.78
CA ALA A 316 -13.87 4.76 -17.34
C ALA A 316 -12.36 4.87 -17.08
N PHE A 317 -11.97 5.44 -15.93
CA PHE A 317 -10.55 5.57 -15.59
C PHE A 317 -10.32 5.78 -14.09
N TRP A 318 -9.17 5.30 -13.64
CA TRP A 318 -8.48 5.72 -12.42
C TRP A 318 -7.61 6.96 -12.67
N ASP A 319 -7.71 7.99 -11.82
CA ASP A 319 -6.93 9.24 -11.94
C ASP A 319 -5.80 9.41 -10.91
N GLY A 320 -5.44 8.36 -10.17
CA GLY A 320 -4.52 8.43 -9.03
C GLY A 320 -5.20 8.74 -7.70
N SER A 321 -6.49 9.10 -7.70
CA SER A 321 -7.24 9.42 -6.48
C SER A 321 -8.68 8.89 -6.48
N SER A 322 -9.30 8.73 -7.64
CA SER A 322 -10.70 8.38 -7.79
C SER A 322 -10.97 7.58 -9.06
N MET A 323 -12.06 6.81 -9.04
CA MET A 323 -12.57 6.10 -10.20
C MET A 323 -13.65 6.94 -10.84
N THR A 324 -13.57 7.12 -12.16
CA THR A 324 -14.46 7.99 -12.93
C THR A 324 -15.13 7.23 -14.05
N PHE A 325 -16.46 7.35 -14.16
CA PHE A 325 -17.29 6.58 -15.09
C PHE A 325 -18.10 7.50 -16.00
N GLY A 326 -17.94 7.32 -17.31
CA GLY A 326 -18.78 7.96 -18.32
C GLY A 326 -20.16 7.30 -18.45
N ASP A 327 -21.10 8.05 -19.02
CA ASP A 327 -22.46 7.57 -19.27
C ASP A 327 -22.59 6.66 -20.51
N GLY A 328 -21.50 6.44 -21.26
CA GLY A 328 -21.53 5.72 -22.53
C GLY A 328 -22.30 6.47 -23.62
N ALA A 329 -22.37 5.88 -24.82
CA ALA A 329 -23.09 6.44 -25.95
C ALA A 329 -23.67 5.32 -26.83
N SER A 330 -23.13 5.08 -28.02
CA SER A 330 -23.61 4.08 -28.97
C SER A 330 -23.12 2.67 -28.64
N THR A 331 -21.94 2.57 -28.04
CA THR A 331 -21.23 1.31 -27.81
C THR A 331 -21.60 0.75 -26.44
N PHE A 332 -21.57 1.61 -25.42
CA PHE A 332 -21.78 1.21 -24.03
C PHE A 332 -23.01 1.87 -23.40
N TYR A 333 -23.61 1.16 -22.45
CA TYR A 333 -24.35 1.75 -21.33
C TYR A 333 -23.39 2.59 -20.45
N PRO A 334 -23.86 3.29 -19.39
CA PRO A 334 -22.94 3.85 -18.40
C PRO A 334 -21.96 2.79 -17.93
N LEU A 335 -20.67 3.14 -17.85
CA LEU A 335 -19.57 2.19 -17.66
C LEU A 335 -19.45 1.72 -16.19
N VAL A 336 -20.57 1.64 -15.50
CA VAL A 336 -20.68 1.16 -14.13
C VAL A 336 -21.19 -0.29 -14.17
N ALA A 337 -20.27 -1.22 -14.30
CA ALA A 337 -20.47 -2.64 -14.01
C ALA A 337 -19.52 -3.07 -12.89
N LEU A 338 -19.79 -4.22 -12.27
CA LEU A 338 -19.00 -4.70 -11.13
C LEU A 338 -17.55 -4.97 -11.55
N ASP A 339 -17.36 -5.64 -12.69
CA ASP A 339 -16.05 -5.94 -13.24
C ASP A 339 -15.27 -4.68 -13.64
N VAL A 340 -15.90 -3.72 -14.33
CA VAL A 340 -15.30 -2.42 -14.67
C VAL A 340 -14.98 -1.61 -13.43
N THR A 341 -15.87 -1.61 -12.43
CA THR A 341 -15.63 -0.92 -11.16
C THR A 341 -14.40 -1.49 -10.44
N SER A 342 -14.30 -2.83 -10.38
CA SER A 342 -13.15 -3.51 -9.80
C SER A 342 -11.88 -3.25 -10.60
N HIS A 343 -11.96 -3.25 -11.94
CA HIS A 343 -10.86 -2.95 -12.85
C HIS A 343 -10.25 -1.58 -12.53
N GLU A 344 -11.05 -0.52 -12.45
CA GLU A 344 -10.54 0.83 -12.15
C GLU A 344 -9.93 0.93 -10.75
N ILE A 345 -10.55 0.31 -9.73
CA ILE A 345 -9.98 0.28 -8.36
C ILE A 345 -8.62 -0.44 -8.36
N SER A 346 -8.48 -1.48 -9.18
CA SER A 346 -7.31 -2.36 -9.21
C SER A 346 -6.10 -1.75 -9.92
N HIS A 347 -6.30 -0.73 -10.75
CA HIS A 347 -5.20 0.15 -11.16
C HIS A 347 -4.57 0.85 -9.97
N GLY A 348 -5.39 1.41 -9.06
CA GLY A 348 -4.89 2.02 -7.82
C GLY A 348 -4.19 1.00 -6.91
N TYR A 349 -4.69 -0.24 -6.84
CA TYR A 349 -4.00 -1.32 -6.12
C TYR A 349 -2.61 -1.57 -6.71
N THR A 350 -2.53 -1.68 -8.05
CA THR A 350 -1.25 -1.90 -8.75
C THR A 350 -0.28 -0.74 -8.54
N GLU A 351 -0.76 0.50 -8.59
CA GLU A 351 0.03 1.72 -8.37
C GLU A 351 0.67 1.74 -6.96
N GLN A 352 -0.07 1.32 -5.93
CA GLN A 352 0.41 1.28 -4.54
C GLN A 352 1.37 0.10 -4.25
N HIS A 353 1.46 -0.87 -5.15
CA HIS A 353 2.24 -2.10 -4.96
C HIS A 353 3.36 -2.24 -6.00
N SER A 354 3.19 -3.09 -7.01
CA SER A 354 4.24 -3.33 -8.01
C SER A 354 4.57 -2.11 -8.87
N ASN A 355 3.62 -1.18 -8.97
CA ASN A 355 3.69 0.01 -9.81
C ASN A 355 4.05 -0.33 -11.26
N LEU A 356 3.44 -1.41 -11.81
CA LEU A 356 3.62 -1.82 -13.20
C LEU A 356 3.42 -0.62 -14.13
N ALA A 357 4.48 -0.25 -14.85
CA ALA A 357 4.44 0.86 -15.78
C ALA A 357 3.40 0.56 -16.87
N TYR A 358 2.53 1.54 -17.16
CA TYR A 358 1.43 1.44 -18.12
C TYR A 358 1.93 1.52 -19.58
N SER A 359 2.90 0.68 -19.93
CA SER A 359 3.54 0.63 -21.24
C SER A 359 4.13 -0.76 -21.47
N GLY A 360 4.13 -1.20 -22.72
CA GLY A 360 4.71 -2.47 -23.12
C GLY A 360 4.11 -3.67 -22.37
N GLN A 361 4.93 -4.68 -22.07
CA GLN A 361 4.45 -5.89 -21.38
C GLN A 361 3.98 -5.63 -19.95
N SER A 362 4.65 -4.74 -19.20
CA SER A 362 4.20 -4.36 -17.86
C SER A 362 2.83 -3.68 -17.91
N GLY A 363 2.57 -2.89 -18.95
CA GLY A 363 1.27 -2.27 -19.16
C GLY A 363 0.18 -3.29 -19.48
N GLY A 364 0.47 -4.26 -20.35
CA GLY A 364 -0.44 -5.39 -20.59
C GLY A 364 -0.71 -6.21 -19.32
N MET A 365 0.29 -6.42 -18.47
CA MET A 365 0.11 -7.06 -17.16
C MET A 365 -0.73 -6.21 -16.19
N ASN A 366 -0.59 -4.88 -16.24
CA ASN A 366 -1.38 -3.95 -15.43
C ASN A 366 -2.86 -4.06 -15.81
N GLU A 367 -3.18 -3.92 -17.10
CA GLU A 367 -4.52 -4.13 -17.65
C GLU A 367 -5.10 -5.51 -17.31
N ALA A 368 -4.31 -6.57 -17.50
CA ALA A 368 -4.77 -7.92 -17.22
C ALA A 368 -5.04 -8.13 -15.72
N TYR A 369 -4.24 -7.56 -14.83
CA TYR A 369 -4.50 -7.65 -13.40
C TYR A 369 -5.84 -7.00 -13.02
N SER A 370 -6.15 -5.84 -13.62
CA SER A 370 -7.42 -5.16 -13.43
C SER A 370 -8.61 -5.97 -13.96
N ASP A 371 -8.48 -6.62 -15.13
CA ASP A 371 -9.49 -7.56 -15.65
C ASP A 371 -9.69 -8.78 -14.72
N ILE A 372 -8.58 -9.36 -14.24
CA ILE A 372 -8.58 -10.47 -13.28
C ILE A 372 -9.31 -10.09 -11.99
N ALA A 373 -9.12 -8.87 -11.50
CA ALA A 373 -9.84 -8.37 -10.33
C ALA A 373 -11.33 -8.14 -10.61
N GLY A 374 -11.69 -7.80 -11.84
CA GLY A 374 -13.08 -7.76 -12.31
C GLY A 374 -13.79 -9.10 -12.13
N GLU A 375 -13.22 -10.16 -12.68
CA GLU A 375 -13.75 -11.52 -12.55
C GLU A 375 -13.78 -12.02 -11.11
N ALA A 376 -12.75 -11.67 -10.32
CA ALA A 376 -12.72 -12.02 -8.91
C ALA A 376 -13.86 -11.34 -8.13
N ALA A 377 -14.21 -10.10 -8.49
CA ALA A 377 -15.30 -9.37 -7.86
C ALA A 377 -16.66 -9.97 -8.23
N GLU A 378 -16.86 -10.35 -9.49
CA GLU A 378 -18.05 -11.08 -9.90
C GLU A 378 -18.20 -12.41 -9.15
N TYR A 379 -17.12 -13.18 -9.04
CA TYR A 379 -17.13 -14.43 -8.30
C TYR A 379 -17.45 -14.21 -6.81
N TYR A 380 -16.89 -13.17 -6.21
CA TYR A 380 -17.15 -12.81 -4.82
C TYR A 380 -18.63 -12.45 -4.57
N ASP A 381 -19.24 -11.67 -5.47
CA ASP A 381 -20.62 -11.20 -5.35
C ASP A 381 -21.65 -12.30 -5.70
N ARG A 382 -21.39 -13.04 -6.77
CA ARG A 382 -22.38 -13.92 -7.43
C ARG A 382 -22.12 -15.41 -7.20
N GLY A 383 -20.94 -15.78 -6.69
CA GLY A 383 -20.48 -17.17 -6.57
C GLY A 383 -20.00 -17.78 -7.89
N SER A 384 -19.96 -17.00 -8.97
CA SER A 384 -19.50 -17.37 -10.30
C SER A 384 -19.11 -16.12 -11.09
N ASN A 385 -18.24 -16.27 -12.08
CA ASN A 385 -17.85 -15.24 -13.03
C ASN A 385 -17.84 -15.83 -14.46
N ASP A 386 -17.88 -14.99 -15.49
CA ASP A 386 -18.06 -15.44 -16.87
C ASP A 386 -16.81 -15.34 -17.76
N PHE A 387 -15.74 -14.69 -17.29
CA PHE A 387 -14.49 -14.40 -18.01
C PHE A 387 -14.68 -13.43 -19.18
N LEU A 388 -15.70 -12.56 -19.11
CA LEU A 388 -16.10 -11.59 -20.13
C LEU A 388 -16.10 -10.16 -19.59
N VAL A 389 -15.00 -9.45 -19.83
CA VAL A 389 -14.84 -8.08 -19.35
C VAL A 389 -15.80 -7.14 -20.06
N GLY A 390 -16.56 -6.35 -19.30
CA GLY A 390 -17.52 -5.37 -19.76
C GLY A 390 -18.80 -5.98 -20.32
N ALA A 391 -19.09 -7.26 -20.06
CA ALA A 391 -20.29 -7.92 -20.57
C ALA A 391 -21.57 -7.18 -20.16
N ASP A 392 -21.65 -6.62 -18.96
CA ASP A 392 -22.85 -5.94 -18.47
C ASP A 392 -23.09 -4.56 -19.13
N ILE A 393 -22.09 -3.96 -19.79
CA ILE A 393 -22.18 -2.60 -20.35
C ILE A 393 -22.18 -2.54 -21.88
N VAL A 394 -21.75 -3.59 -22.58
CA VAL A 394 -21.75 -3.60 -24.06
C VAL A 394 -23.16 -3.70 -24.60
N LYS A 395 -23.56 -2.74 -25.45
CA LYS A 395 -24.85 -2.77 -26.15
C LYS A 395 -24.81 -3.76 -27.30
N THR A 396 -25.81 -4.62 -27.41
CA THR A 396 -25.95 -5.52 -28.57
C THR A 396 -25.99 -4.76 -29.90
N SER A 397 -26.54 -3.54 -29.91
CA SER A 397 -26.57 -2.66 -31.10
C SER A 397 -25.20 -2.16 -31.55
N ALA A 398 -24.16 -2.26 -30.71
CA ALA A 398 -22.81 -1.81 -31.03
C ALA A 398 -22.11 -2.72 -32.05
N GLY A 399 -22.53 -3.98 -32.17
CA GLY A 399 -21.95 -4.93 -33.12
C GLY A 399 -20.51 -5.36 -32.80
N ILE A 400 -19.99 -5.06 -31.60
CA ILE A 400 -18.63 -5.42 -31.16
C ILE A 400 -18.55 -6.78 -30.44
N GLY A 401 -19.68 -7.49 -30.33
CA GLY A 401 -19.81 -8.73 -29.57
C GLY A 401 -20.55 -8.55 -28.25
N ASN A 402 -20.43 -9.53 -27.35
CA ASN A 402 -21.18 -9.55 -26.09
C ASN A 402 -20.44 -8.91 -24.93
N ALA A 403 -19.13 -8.68 -25.07
CA ALA A 403 -18.22 -8.14 -24.06
C ALA A 403 -17.11 -7.32 -24.75
N LEU A 404 -16.40 -6.50 -23.97
CA LEU A 404 -15.28 -5.69 -24.44
C LEU A 404 -14.03 -6.55 -24.68
N ARG A 405 -13.74 -7.49 -23.77
CA ARG A 405 -12.64 -8.47 -23.89
C ARG A 405 -13.10 -9.86 -23.46
N TYR A 406 -12.44 -10.89 -23.98
CA TYR A 406 -12.76 -12.30 -23.74
C TYR A 406 -11.55 -12.99 -23.12
N MET A 407 -11.49 -13.19 -21.81
CA MET A 407 -10.23 -13.58 -21.17
C MET A 407 -9.73 -14.96 -21.62
N CYS A 408 -10.62 -15.90 -21.90
CA CYS A 408 -10.23 -17.25 -22.32
C CYS A 408 -9.83 -17.37 -23.79
N THR A 409 -10.29 -16.43 -24.63
CA THR A 409 -9.97 -16.33 -26.06
C THR A 409 -9.83 -14.85 -26.45
N PRO A 410 -8.77 -14.15 -26.00
CA PRO A 410 -8.64 -12.69 -26.16
C PRO A 410 -8.89 -12.20 -27.58
N SER A 411 -8.33 -12.88 -28.58
CA SER A 411 -8.47 -12.59 -30.01
C SER A 411 -9.91 -12.54 -30.54
N GLN A 412 -10.90 -13.00 -29.76
CA GLN A 412 -12.32 -12.89 -30.12
C GLN A 412 -12.81 -11.43 -30.20
N ASP A 413 -12.14 -10.48 -29.56
CA ASP A 413 -12.43 -9.05 -29.72
C ASP A 413 -11.89 -8.45 -31.04
N GLY A 414 -11.11 -9.23 -31.81
CA GLY A 414 -10.52 -8.82 -33.08
C GLY A 414 -9.22 -8.01 -32.98
N GLY A 415 -8.69 -7.76 -31.78
CA GLY A 415 -7.47 -6.97 -31.56
C GLY A 415 -6.49 -7.56 -30.54
N SER A 416 -6.96 -8.20 -29.48
CA SER A 416 -6.15 -8.77 -28.41
C SER A 416 -5.36 -10.01 -28.87
N ILE A 417 -4.22 -10.24 -28.21
CA ILE A 417 -3.36 -11.39 -28.50
C ILE A 417 -3.58 -12.55 -27.52
N ASP A 418 -3.56 -13.76 -28.05
CA ASP A 418 -3.75 -15.00 -27.29
C ASP A 418 -2.44 -15.56 -26.72
N ASN A 419 -1.30 -15.15 -27.27
CA ASN A 419 0.01 -15.72 -26.95
C ASN A 419 1.10 -14.63 -26.93
N ALA A 420 2.08 -14.78 -26.04
CA ALA A 420 3.20 -13.86 -25.94
C ALA A 420 4.06 -13.81 -27.23
N SER A 421 4.02 -14.83 -28.10
CA SER A 421 4.69 -14.82 -29.41
C SER A 421 4.18 -13.72 -30.34
N ASP A 422 2.94 -13.28 -30.14
CA ASP A 422 2.27 -12.31 -31.01
C ASP A 422 2.48 -10.86 -30.53
N TYR A 423 3.19 -10.70 -29.40
CA TYR A 423 3.52 -9.40 -28.86
C TYR A 423 4.54 -8.66 -29.74
N TYR A 424 4.30 -7.37 -29.97
CA TYR A 424 5.26 -6.46 -30.57
C TYR A 424 5.33 -5.14 -29.78
N SER A 425 6.48 -4.48 -29.83
CA SER A 425 6.65 -3.18 -29.18
C SER A 425 5.71 -2.14 -29.80
N GLY A 426 4.93 -1.46 -28.97
CA GLY A 426 3.90 -0.52 -29.41
C GLY A 426 2.50 -1.12 -29.54
N LEU A 427 2.32 -2.43 -29.29
CA LEU A 427 0.98 -2.99 -29.09
C LEU A 427 0.32 -2.34 -27.88
N ASP A 428 -0.94 -1.91 -28.06
CA ASP A 428 -1.73 -1.29 -27.00
C ASP A 428 -1.90 -2.24 -25.80
N VAL A 429 -1.88 -1.66 -24.60
CA VAL A 429 -1.92 -2.42 -23.35
C VAL A 429 -3.20 -3.23 -23.19
N HIS A 430 -4.34 -2.70 -23.65
CA HIS A 430 -5.65 -3.38 -23.59
C HIS A 430 -5.71 -4.61 -24.50
N TYR A 431 -4.86 -4.68 -25.53
CA TYR A 431 -4.73 -5.84 -26.42
C TYR A 431 -3.66 -6.82 -25.96
N SER A 432 -2.54 -6.30 -25.44
CA SER A 432 -1.45 -7.12 -24.91
C SER A 432 -1.80 -7.81 -23.58
N SER A 433 -2.82 -7.32 -22.86
CA SER A 433 -3.38 -7.93 -21.66
C SER A 433 -3.92 -9.34 -21.88
N GLY A 434 -4.32 -9.66 -23.12
CA GLY A 434 -4.82 -10.97 -23.53
C GLY A 434 -3.95 -12.14 -23.07
N VAL A 435 -2.62 -11.97 -23.07
CA VAL A 435 -1.67 -13.00 -22.61
C VAL A 435 -1.93 -13.40 -21.15
N TYR A 436 -2.05 -12.43 -20.25
CA TYR A 436 -2.23 -12.69 -18.82
C TYR A 436 -3.70 -12.99 -18.47
N ASN A 437 -4.65 -12.39 -19.20
CA ASN A 437 -6.07 -12.75 -19.11
C ASN A 437 -6.30 -14.24 -19.41
N LYS A 438 -5.68 -14.74 -20.49
CA LYS A 438 -5.77 -16.15 -20.87
C LYS A 438 -5.03 -17.06 -19.90
N ALA A 439 -3.85 -16.66 -19.42
CA ALA A 439 -3.14 -17.41 -18.38
C ALA A 439 -4.00 -17.55 -17.10
N PHE A 440 -4.67 -16.49 -16.68
CA PHE A 440 -5.58 -16.52 -15.54
C PHE A 440 -6.79 -17.44 -15.80
N CYS A 441 -7.47 -17.33 -16.94
CA CYS A 441 -8.59 -18.20 -17.26
C CYS A 441 -8.17 -19.69 -17.27
N LEU A 442 -7.01 -20.01 -17.85
CA LEU A 442 -6.48 -21.38 -17.83
C LEU A 442 -6.19 -21.86 -16.40
N LEU A 443 -5.57 -21.04 -15.57
CA LEU A 443 -5.27 -21.38 -14.18
C LEU A 443 -6.56 -21.58 -13.36
N ALA A 444 -7.50 -20.64 -13.42
CA ALA A 444 -8.76 -20.70 -12.68
C ALA A 444 -9.62 -21.93 -13.07
N LYS A 445 -9.48 -22.43 -14.30
CA LYS A 445 -10.18 -23.63 -14.80
C LYS A 445 -9.39 -24.93 -14.62
N THR A 446 -8.17 -24.89 -14.08
CA THR A 446 -7.38 -26.09 -13.78
C THR A 446 -8.00 -26.84 -12.60
N SER A 447 -8.04 -28.18 -12.65
CA SER A 447 -8.56 -29.00 -11.54
C SER A 447 -7.90 -28.64 -10.20
N GLY A 448 -8.71 -28.43 -9.16
CA GLY A 448 -8.24 -28.00 -7.84
C GLY A 448 -8.05 -26.48 -7.68
N TRP A 449 -8.21 -25.71 -8.76
CA TRP A 449 -8.24 -24.26 -8.76
C TRP A 449 -9.67 -23.73 -8.93
N ASP A 450 -9.81 -22.45 -8.61
CA ASP A 450 -10.99 -21.63 -8.84
C ASP A 450 -10.51 -20.17 -9.06
N THR A 451 -11.45 -19.28 -9.40
CA THR A 451 -11.18 -17.85 -9.60
C THR A 451 -10.55 -17.21 -8.36
N VAL A 452 -10.91 -17.64 -7.15
CA VAL A 452 -10.41 -17.09 -5.89
C VAL A 452 -8.95 -17.44 -5.66
N LYS A 453 -8.57 -18.71 -5.79
CA LYS A 453 -7.17 -19.17 -5.64
C LYS A 453 -6.28 -18.55 -6.69
N ALA A 454 -6.76 -18.51 -7.95
CA ALA A 454 -6.04 -17.86 -9.03
C ALA A 454 -5.86 -16.36 -8.72
N PHE A 455 -6.90 -15.64 -8.31
CA PHE A 455 -6.79 -14.23 -7.97
C PHE A 455 -5.78 -13.99 -6.83
N LYS A 456 -5.83 -14.80 -5.77
CA LYS A 456 -4.91 -14.68 -4.63
C LYS A 456 -3.43 -14.79 -5.02
N VAL A 457 -3.08 -15.67 -5.96
CA VAL A 457 -1.68 -15.76 -6.43
C VAL A 457 -1.27 -14.56 -7.29
N PHE A 458 -2.16 -14.03 -8.13
CA PHE A 458 -1.90 -12.82 -8.91
C PHE A 458 -1.82 -11.57 -8.02
N ALA A 459 -2.73 -11.42 -7.05
CA ALA A 459 -2.71 -10.32 -6.09
C ALA A 459 -1.44 -10.32 -5.24
N ARG A 460 -1.01 -11.50 -4.73
CA ARG A 460 0.26 -11.62 -4.00
C ARG A 460 1.48 -11.37 -4.90
N ALA A 461 1.42 -11.77 -6.18
CA ALA A 461 2.45 -11.45 -7.17
C ALA A 461 2.60 -9.93 -7.37
N ASN A 462 1.48 -9.24 -7.55
CA ASN A 462 1.42 -7.78 -7.65
C ASN A 462 1.95 -7.11 -6.36
N ALA A 463 1.55 -7.61 -5.19
CA ALA A 463 1.95 -7.04 -3.91
C ALA A 463 3.45 -7.19 -3.59
N LEU A 464 4.07 -8.32 -3.94
CA LEU A 464 5.37 -8.72 -3.38
C LEU A 464 6.48 -9.05 -4.38
N TYR A 465 6.14 -9.37 -5.63
CA TYR A 465 7.12 -9.96 -6.56
C TYR A 465 7.29 -9.18 -7.86
N TRP A 466 6.21 -8.58 -8.36
CA TRP A 466 6.29 -7.77 -9.56
C TRP A 466 7.00 -6.44 -9.28
N THR A 467 7.63 -5.92 -10.32
CA THR A 467 8.29 -4.62 -10.31
C THR A 467 7.68 -3.78 -11.42
N ALA A 468 7.92 -2.47 -11.39
CA ALA A 468 7.39 -1.55 -12.39
C ALA A 468 7.72 -1.94 -13.84
N SER A 469 8.83 -2.66 -14.07
CA SER A 469 9.30 -3.08 -15.39
C SER A 469 9.22 -4.59 -15.62
N SER A 470 8.37 -5.31 -14.88
CA SER A 470 8.21 -6.75 -15.10
C SER A 470 7.80 -7.06 -16.55
N THR A 471 8.49 -8.02 -17.16
CA THR A 471 8.10 -8.66 -18.42
C THR A 471 7.13 -9.79 -18.16
N PHE A 472 6.44 -10.27 -19.21
CA PHE A 472 5.54 -11.43 -19.10
C PHE A 472 6.23 -12.65 -18.46
N ASN A 473 7.48 -12.93 -18.82
CA ASN A 473 8.20 -14.08 -18.25
C ASN A 473 8.56 -13.87 -16.77
N SER A 474 9.08 -12.68 -16.42
CA SER A 474 9.41 -12.38 -15.01
C SER A 474 8.16 -12.29 -14.11
N GLY A 475 7.04 -11.81 -14.65
CA GLY A 475 5.77 -11.76 -13.93
C GLY A 475 5.24 -13.15 -13.60
N ALA A 476 5.37 -14.12 -14.52
CA ALA A 476 4.98 -15.51 -14.30
C ALA A 476 5.81 -16.16 -13.19
N CYS A 477 7.09 -15.81 -13.07
CA CYS A 477 7.91 -16.22 -11.92
C CYS A 477 7.37 -15.68 -10.58
N GLY A 478 6.87 -14.45 -10.57
CA GLY A 478 6.20 -13.86 -9.40
C GLY A 478 4.94 -14.61 -9.01
N VAL A 479 4.09 -14.96 -9.98
CA VAL A 479 2.86 -15.75 -9.73
C VAL A 479 3.17 -17.16 -9.23
N ALA A 480 4.19 -17.83 -9.79
CA ALA A 480 4.61 -19.15 -9.33
C ALA A 480 5.18 -19.11 -7.89
N SER A 481 5.92 -18.04 -7.55
CA SER A 481 6.44 -17.82 -6.20
C SER A 481 5.29 -17.56 -5.22
N ALA A 482 4.32 -16.73 -5.61
CA ALA A 482 3.12 -16.45 -4.83
C ALA A 482 2.26 -17.72 -4.60
N ALA A 483 2.15 -18.61 -5.59
CA ALA A 483 1.49 -19.90 -5.43
C ALA A 483 2.20 -20.76 -4.38
N THR A 484 3.53 -20.83 -4.44
CA THR A 484 4.34 -21.58 -3.45
C THR A 484 4.13 -21.04 -2.03
N ASP A 485 4.17 -19.72 -1.86
CA ASP A 485 3.92 -19.05 -0.58
C ASP A 485 2.55 -19.38 0.03
N LEU A 486 1.53 -19.51 -0.82
CA LEU A 486 0.16 -19.82 -0.42
C LEU A 486 -0.12 -21.32 -0.31
N GLY A 487 0.90 -22.17 -0.52
CA GLY A 487 0.77 -23.63 -0.47
C GLY A 487 0.02 -24.23 -1.67
N TYR A 488 0.00 -23.54 -2.82
CA TYR A 488 -0.62 -23.99 -4.07
C TYR A 488 0.42 -24.54 -5.07
N SER A 489 -0.05 -25.20 -6.13
CA SER A 489 0.80 -25.83 -7.14
C SER A 489 1.45 -24.80 -8.07
N ALA A 490 2.75 -24.54 -7.90
CA ALA A 490 3.53 -23.74 -8.85
C ALA A 490 3.61 -24.40 -10.24
N THR A 491 3.48 -25.72 -10.32
CA THR A 491 3.44 -26.46 -11.59
C THR A 491 2.20 -26.14 -12.41
N ASP A 492 1.05 -25.98 -11.76
CA ASP A 492 -0.20 -25.64 -12.46
C ASP A 492 -0.13 -24.22 -13.01
N VAL A 493 0.44 -23.29 -12.22
CA VAL A 493 0.75 -21.93 -12.68
C VAL A 493 1.67 -21.98 -13.90
N ALA A 494 2.78 -22.72 -13.84
CA ALA A 494 3.71 -22.85 -14.96
C ALA A 494 3.03 -23.44 -16.22
N THR A 495 2.12 -24.39 -16.04
CA THR A 495 1.36 -25.01 -17.13
C THR A 495 0.42 -23.99 -17.79
N ALA A 496 -0.31 -23.21 -17.00
CA ALA A 496 -1.20 -22.15 -17.49
C ALA A 496 -0.43 -21.08 -18.29
N PHE A 497 0.72 -20.63 -17.78
CA PHE A 497 1.57 -19.66 -18.50
C PHE A 497 2.21 -20.24 -19.76
N THR A 498 2.62 -21.52 -19.74
CA THR A 498 3.14 -22.20 -20.94
C THR A 498 2.08 -22.25 -22.04
N GLY A 499 0.80 -22.40 -21.68
CA GLY A 499 -0.34 -22.36 -22.60
C GLY A 499 -0.49 -21.04 -23.37
N VAL A 500 0.13 -19.96 -22.90
CA VAL A 500 0.12 -18.64 -23.56
C VAL A 500 1.52 -18.20 -24.02
N GLY A 501 2.46 -19.14 -24.14
CA GLY A 501 3.83 -18.86 -24.62
C GLY A 501 4.70 -18.09 -23.63
N VAL A 502 4.29 -18.01 -22.36
CA VAL A 502 5.05 -17.39 -21.28
C VAL A 502 5.75 -18.49 -20.50
N SER A 503 7.04 -18.31 -20.24
CA SER A 503 7.79 -19.26 -19.41
C SER A 503 8.57 -18.51 -18.36
N CYS A 504 8.47 -18.99 -17.11
CA CYS A 504 9.45 -18.66 -16.09
C CYS A 504 10.72 -19.48 -16.38
N SER A 505 11.49 -19.06 -17.38
CA SER A 505 12.84 -19.56 -17.57
C SER A 505 13.69 -18.94 -16.48
N THR A 506 13.95 -19.70 -15.42
CA THR A 506 15.17 -19.48 -14.64
C THR A 506 16.31 -19.58 -15.64
N GLY A 507 16.89 -18.44 -16.04
CA GLY A 507 18.21 -18.43 -16.67
C GLY A 507 19.10 -19.39 -15.87
N GLY A 508 19.69 -20.37 -16.57
CA GLY A 508 20.08 -21.65 -16.03
C GLY A 508 20.73 -21.64 -14.64
N GLY A 509 20.27 -22.56 -13.79
CA GLY A 509 20.88 -22.83 -12.50
C GLY A 509 19.93 -23.62 -11.61
N GLY A 510 19.96 -24.94 -11.72
CA GLY A 510 19.26 -25.82 -10.79
C GLY A 510 19.64 -25.53 -9.33
N GLY A 511 18.65 -25.59 -8.44
CA GLY A 511 18.84 -25.38 -7.02
C GLY A 511 17.66 -24.63 -6.40
N THR A 512 16.70 -25.42 -5.89
CA THR A 512 15.60 -25.01 -5.02
C THR A 512 16.00 -23.93 -3.99
N GLY A 513 15.15 -22.93 -3.82
CA GLY A 513 15.27 -21.86 -2.82
C GLY A 513 15.40 -20.48 -3.47
N GLY A 514 14.75 -19.46 -2.91
CA GLY A 514 14.75 -18.09 -3.43
C GLY A 514 16.14 -17.46 -3.60
N THR A 515 16.18 -16.26 -4.19
CA THR A 515 17.40 -15.45 -4.30
C THR A 515 17.78 -14.82 -2.95
N ALA A 516 16.89 -14.80 -1.96
CA ALA A 516 17.18 -14.37 -0.59
C ALA A 516 17.85 -15.51 0.21
N LEU A 517 19.03 -15.26 0.75
CA LEU A 517 19.72 -16.18 1.65
C LEU A 517 19.18 -15.99 3.08
N GLN A 518 18.89 -17.09 3.75
CA GLN A 518 18.48 -17.11 5.14
C GLN A 518 19.68 -17.30 6.07
N ASN A 519 19.60 -16.77 7.29
CA ASN A 519 20.66 -16.89 8.27
C ASN A 519 21.00 -18.36 8.54
N GLY A 520 22.24 -18.78 8.29
CA GLY A 520 22.70 -20.13 8.58
C GLY A 520 22.36 -21.18 7.53
N VAL A 521 21.55 -20.86 6.52
CA VAL A 521 21.11 -21.82 5.49
C VAL A 521 22.01 -21.68 4.25
N ALA A 522 22.65 -22.79 3.85
CA ALA A 522 23.46 -22.82 2.64
C ALA A 522 22.57 -23.10 1.41
N LYS A 523 22.77 -22.32 0.36
CA LYS A 523 22.27 -22.61 -0.98
C LYS A 523 23.32 -23.41 -1.74
N THR A 524 23.05 -24.69 -1.95
CA THR A 524 23.99 -25.66 -2.50
C THR A 524 23.74 -25.92 -3.99
N GLY A 525 24.72 -26.49 -4.69
CA GLY A 525 24.55 -26.94 -6.07
C GLY A 525 24.68 -25.84 -7.13
N LEU A 526 25.28 -24.71 -6.76
CA LEU A 526 25.48 -23.59 -7.68
C LEU A 526 26.44 -23.98 -8.79
N ALA A 527 26.09 -23.64 -10.03
CA ALA A 527 26.89 -23.89 -11.22
C ALA A 527 26.74 -22.75 -12.22
N GLY A 528 27.75 -22.55 -13.06
CA GLY A 528 27.76 -21.53 -14.11
C GLY A 528 28.96 -21.68 -15.03
N SER A 529 28.84 -21.22 -16.28
CA SER A 529 29.99 -21.13 -17.19
C SER A 529 30.86 -19.90 -16.85
N SER A 530 32.05 -19.80 -17.46
CA SER A 530 32.86 -18.57 -17.35
C SER A 530 32.03 -17.35 -17.75
N GLY A 531 32.06 -16.31 -16.92
CA GLY A 531 31.29 -15.08 -17.07
C GLY A 531 29.85 -15.12 -16.54
N THR A 532 29.30 -16.28 -16.15
CA THR A 532 27.96 -16.36 -15.55
C THR A 532 27.93 -15.64 -14.20
N GLU A 533 26.89 -14.84 -13.96
CA GLU A 533 26.67 -14.12 -12.71
C GLU A 533 25.37 -14.60 -12.05
N LEU A 534 25.49 -15.17 -10.85
CA LEU A 534 24.37 -15.55 -10.00
C LEU A 534 24.17 -14.48 -8.94
N SER A 535 22.94 -14.01 -8.75
CA SER A 535 22.62 -12.91 -7.84
C SER A 535 21.74 -13.37 -6.67
N TYR A 536 22.10 -12.93 -5.47
CA TYR A 536 21.42 -13.24 -4.22
C TYR A 536 21.31 -11.99 -3.34
N THR A 537 20.44 -12.04 -2.34
CA THR A 537 20.28 -10.97 -1.35
C THR A 537 20.32 -11.52 0.07
N VAL A 538 20.78 -10.70 1.01
CA VAL A 538 20.71 -10.96 2.45
C VAL A 538 20.09 -9.73 3.08
N VAL A 539 18.93 -9.87 3.71
CA VAL A 539 18.32 -8.78 4.49
C VAL A 539 18.79 -8.90 5.94
N VAL A 540 19.53 -7.91 6.40
CA VAL A 540 20.08 -7.87 7.75
C VAL A 540 19.30 -6.85 8.57
N ALA A 541 18.71 -7.29 9.69
CA ALA A 541 17.98 -6.43 10.59
C ALA A 541 18.92 -5.49 11.37
N ALA A 542 18.40 -4.36 11.85
CA ALA A 542 19.15 -3.47 12.72
C ALA A 542 19.59 -4.18 14.01
N GLY A 543 20.85 -3.98 14.40
CA GLY A 543 21.43 -4.58 15.62
C GLY A 543 22.19 -5.89 15.39
N ALA A 544 22.00 -6.55 14.24
CA ALA A 544 22.77 -7.71 13.87
C ALA A 544 24.28 -7.41 13.84
N LYS A 545 25.11 -8.44 14.03
CA LYS A 545 26.58 -8.34 14.01
C LYS A 545 27.20 -9.54 13.30
N ASN A 546 28.46 -9.39 12.90
CA ASN A 546 29.26 -10.48 12.36
C ASN A 546 28.66 -11.17 11.12
N LEU A 547 28.17 -10.39 10.14
CA LEU A 547 27.74 -10.98 8.86
C LEU A 547 28.95 -11.60 8.17
N SER A 548 28.82 -12.87 7.82
CA SER A 548 29.78 -13.62 7.02
C SER A 548 29.04 -14.28 5.87
N ILE A 549 29.55 -14.06 4.65
CA ILE A 549 29.02 -14.64 3.42
C ILE A 549 30.13 -15.46 2.79
N VAL A 550 29.87 -16.74 2.58
CA VAL A 550 30.88 -17.74 2.25
C VAL A 550 30.44 -18.55 1.04
N THR A 551 31.31 -18.67 0.04
CA THR A 551 31.23 -19.71 -0.99
C THR A 551 32.14 -20.86 -0.61
N SER A 552 31.71 -22.11 -0.84
CA SER A 552 32.51 -23.29 -0.51
C SER A 552 32.16 -24.51 -1.36
N GLY A 553 33.10 -25.46 -1.48
CA GLY A 553 32.90 -26.72 -2.17
C GLY A 553 32.88 -26.62 -3.71
N GLY A 554 32.43 -27.68 -4.38
CA GLY A 554 32.34 -27.74 -5.84
C GLY A 554 33.67 -27.83 -6.58
N THR A 555 33.62 -27.66 -7.90
CA THR A 555 34.76 -27.60 -8.84
C THR A 555 34.75 -26.28 -9.61
N GLY A 556 35.87 -25.90 -10.23
CA GLY A 556 36.00 -24.65 -10.99
C GLY A 556 36.44 -23.44 -10.16
N ASP A 557 36.13 -22.24 -10.65
CA ASP A 557 36.52 -20.97 -10.03
C ASP A 557 35.37 -19.95 -10.03
N ALA A 558 34.76 -19.76 -8.87
CA ALA A 558 33.65 -18.84 -8.63
C ALA A 558 34.06 -17.71 -7.68
N ASP A 559 34.08 -16.49 -8.21
CA ASP A 559 34.37 -15.26 -7.48
C ASP A 559 33.13 -14.75 -6.72
N LEU A 560 33.33 -14.30 -5.48
CA LEU A 560 32.32 -13.67 -4.63
C LEU A 560 32.44 -12.15 -4.64
N TYR A 561 31.33 -11.46 -4.88
CA TYR A 561 31.21 -10.00 -4.74
C TYR A 561 30.03 -9.69 -3.82
N VAL A 562 30.23 -8.78 -2.88
CA VAL A 562 29.16 -8.34 -1.96
C VAL A 562 29.12 -6.81 -1.92
N LYS A 563 27.92 -6.24 -1.96
CA LYS A 563 27.69 -4.80 -1.80
C LYS A 563 26.39 -4.51 -1.05
N PHE A 564 26.43 -3.54 -0.15
CA PHE A 564 25.28 -3.04 0.59
C PHE A 564 24.50 -2.00 -0.24
N GLY A 565 23.17 -2.08 -0.20
CA GLY A 565 22.26 -1.10 -0.78
C GLY A 565 22.13 -1.12 -2.32
N SER A 566 22.99 -1.85 -3.03
CA SER A 566 22.88 -2.04 -4.50
C SER A 566 23.64 -3.27 -4.97
N ALA A 567 23.32 -3.79 -6.15
CA ALA A 567 24.03 -4.90 -6.77
C ALA A 567 25.52 -4.58 -7.00
N PRO A 568 26.44 -5.50 -6.64
CA PRO A 568 27.87 -5.34 -6.94
C PRO A 568 28.16 -5.47 -8.44
N THR A 569 29.16 -4.73 -8.92
CA THR A 569 29.79 -4.94 -10.23
C THR A 569 31.21 -5.45 -10.05
N THR A 570 31.88 -5.84 -11.13
CA THR A 570 33.31 -6.20 -11.09
C THR A 570 34.24 -5.04 -10.72
N SER A 571 33.72 -3.80 -10.74
CA SER A 571 34.45 -2.57 -10.41
C SER A 571 33.88 -1.82 -9.18
N SER A 572 32.74 -2.24 -8.63
CA SER A 572 32.06 -1.60 -7.51
C SER A 572 31.48 -2.64 -6.56
N TYR A 573 32.14 -2.83 -5.42
CA TYR A 573 31.76 -3.80 -4.39
C TYR A 573 32.24 -3.30 -3.02
N ASN A 574 31.62 -3.78 -1.95
CA ASN A 574 32.15 -3.59 -0.60
C ASN A 574 33.16 -4.69 -0.23
N CYS A 575 32.99 -5.89 -0.78
CA CYS A 575 33.93 -6.98 -0.57
C CYS A 575 34.07 -7.85 -1.83
N ARG A 576 35.32 -8.21 -2.14
CA ARG A 576 35.75 -9.21 -3.11
C ARG A 576 37.06 -9.84 -2.57
N PRO A 577 37.10 -11.14 -2.21
CA PRO A 577 38.24 -11.77 -1.52
C PRO A 577 39.54 -11.96 -2.31
N TYR A 578 39.53 -11.90 -3.65
CA TYR A 578 40.73 -12.11 -4.50
C TYR A 578 41.44 -13.46 -4.28
N VAL A 579 40.68 -14.52 -4.09
CA VAL A 579 41.21 -15.88 -3.91
C VAL A 579 40.96 -16.68 -5.18
N SER A 580 41.85 -17.60 -5.53
CA SER A 580 41.61 -18.54 -6.62
C SER A 580 40.78 -19.73 -6.13
N GLY A 581 39.74 -20.11 -6.88
CA GLY A 581 38.88 -21.25 -6.59
C GLY A 581 37.65 -20.86 -5.77
N ASN A 582 36.79 -21.84 -5.47
CA ASN A 582 35.42 -21.58 -4.98
C ASN A 582 35.30 -21.18 -3.50
N ASN A 583 36.38 -21.23 -2.71
CA ASN A 583 36.32 -21.01 -1.26
C ASN A 583 36.62 -19.55 -0.94
N GLU A 584 35.60 -18.71 -0.98
CA GLU A 584 35.72 -17.27 -0.73
C GLU A 584 34.88 -16.83 0.48
N THR A 585 35.31 -15.78 1.16
CA THR A 585 34.64 -15.29 2.37
C THR A 585 34.64 -13.77 2.45
N CYS A 586 33.46 -13.18 2.61
CA CYS A 586 33.26 -11.77 2.90
C CYS A 586 32.69 -11.59 4.31
N THR A 587 33.40 -10.87 5.17
CA THR A 587 32.98 -10.60 6.56
C THR A 587 32.77 -9.12 6.81
N PHE A 588 31.75 -8.79 7.60
CA PHE A 588 31.38 -7.45 8.01
C PHE A 588 31.22 -7.43 9.54
N ALA A 589 32.21 -6.87 10.25
CA ALA A 589 32.22 -6.81 11.71
C ALA A 589 31.09 -5.91 12.26
N THR A 590 30.77 -4.83 11.56
CA THR A 590 29.64 -3.95 11.84
C THR A 590 28.71 -4.00 10.63
N THR A 591 27.51 -4.54 10.80
CA THR A 591 26.53 -4.69 9.72
C THR A 591 25.57 -3.51 9.69
N GLN A 592 25.32 -2.99 8.50
CA GLN A 592 24.30 -1.98 8.26
C GLN A 592 22.95 -2.66 8.10
N ALA A 593 21.92 -2.11 8.73
CA ALA A 593 20.56 -2.60 8.56
C ALA A 593 20.13 -2.37 7.10
N GLY A 594 19.62 -3.40 6.44
CA GLY A 594 19.20 -3.34 5.04
C GLY A 594 19.72 -4.50 4.21
N THR A 595 19.70 -4.32 2.89
CA THR A 595 19.96 -5.40 1.94
C THR A 595 21.41 -5.42 1.49
N TYR A 596 22.08 -6.55 1.70
CA TYR A 596 23.34 -6.90 1.08
C TYR A 596 23.07 -7.69 -0.19
N TYR A 597 23.53 -7.18 -1.32
CA TYR A 597 23.49 -7.88 -2.59
C TYR A 597 24.76 -8.69 -2.76
N VAL A 598 24.59 -9.95 -3.12
CA VAL A 598 25.65 -10.94 -3.27
C VAL A 598 25.65 -11.41 -4.72
N LYS A 599 26.82 -11.43 -5.33
CA LYS A 599 27.03 -11.95 -6.68
C LYS A 599 28.09 -13.04 -6.63
N VAL A 600 27.78 -14.18 -7.22
CA VAL A 600 28.74 -15.26 -7.49
C VAL A 600 28.99 -15.28 -8.99
N ARG A 601 30.22 -15.00 -9.40
CA ARG A 601 30.60 -14.88 -10.82
C ARG A 601 31.60 -15.97 -11.18
N GLY A 602 31.33 -16.73 -12.24
CA GLY A 602 32.29 -17.71 -12.74
C GLY A 602 33.50 -17.02 -13.36
N TYR A 603 34.65 -17.04 -12.71
CA TYR A 603 35.92 -16.69 -13.35
C TYR A 603 36.25 -17.76 -14.42
N SER A 604 36.09 -19.03 -14.03
CA SER A 604 35.99 -20.17 -14.95
C SER A 604 34.68 -20.94 -14.71
N THR A 605 34.39 -21.95 -15.54
CA THR A 605 33.20 -22.78 -15.34
C THR A 605 33.26 -23.46 -13.98
N PHE A 606 32.22 -23.31 -13.17
CA PHE A 606 32.12 -23.89 -11.82
C PHE A 606 30.85 -24.72 -11.66
N SER A 607 30.88 -25.68 -10.74
CA SER A 607 29.73 -26.55 -10.45
C SER A 607 29.78 -27.08 -9.02
N GLY A 608 28.61 -27.28 -8.41
CA GLY A 608 28.47 -27.83 -7.06
C GLY A 608 28.89 -26.88 -5.93
N VAL A 609 29.00 -25.58 -6.19
CA VAL A 609 29.37 -24.57 -5.18
C VAL A 609 28.21 -24.34 -4.21
N SER A 610 28.52 -24.05 -2.95
CA SER A 610 27.55 -23.71 -1.91
C SER A 610 27.77 -22.30 -1.40
N LEU A 611 26.71 -21.49 -1.35
CA LEU A 611 26.71 -20.11 -0.84
C LEU A 611 25.92 -20.02 0.47
N LYS A 612 26.53 -19.48 1.52
CA LYS A 612 25.90 -19.38 2.84
C LYS A 612 26.13 -18.00 3.45
N ALA A 613 25.07 -17.40 4.01
CA ALA A 613 25.16 -16.20 4.83
C ALA A 613 24.89 -16.54 6.30
N THR A 614 25.68 -15.99 7.22
CA THR A 614 25.52 -16.16 8.67
C THR A 614 25.71 -14.83 9.37
N TRP A 615 24.87 -14.50 10.34
CA TRP A 615 25.03 -13.33 11.21
C TRP A 615 24.46 -13.63 12.60
N THR A 616 24.90 -12.87 13.60
CA THR A 616 24.30 -12.87 14.93
C THR A 616 23.16 -11.86 14.93
N PRO A 617 21.89 -12.26 15.18
CA PRO A 617 20.75 -11.34 15.28
C PRO A 617 20.93 -10.27 16.34
#